data_AF-A0AAE1KAA9-F1
#
_entry.id   AF-A0AAE1KAA9-F1
#
_cell.length_a   1.000
_cell.length_b   1.000
_cell.length_c   1.000
_cell.angle_alpha   90.00
_cell.angle_beta   90.00
_cell.angle_gamma   90.00
#
_symmetry.space_group_name_H-M   'P 1'
#
loop_
_entity.id
_entity.type
_entity.pdbx_description
1 polymer ?
#
loop_
_entity_poly.entity_id
_entity_poly.type
_entity_poly.pdbx_seq_one_letter_code
_entity_poly.pdbx_strand_id
1 'polypeptide(L)'
;MICFLLYEALSPPYEDMVDNTKRGLVASVSAFILLGVTVTPDGPFKRPHPAIWRFTFIISIVYELGLIFVLYQSASGARQLLKHIDPKLGVPMEEKDYGGSCNLYDDKTPDDPYHNIKDKLDLFVPLHFFGWWLKTLLLRDWWLCWVISVVFEILEYTLEHQLPNFSECWWDHWIMDALVCNGLGIYCGLQSLKYFSMKTYHWRGLWNIPTYRGKLRRIIGQFGPYVWVDYDWKPLSTLGRWFSMLGIIAIFLLAELNTFYLKFVLWVEPGHWANLVRLVLILPWGAVALREVFQFLDDPDCMKFGRQSWLFLAIVCTELLIVIKFGWETVTIPFPSYVVTLWMGIFLLLVLWTVWNFFIDPHTFKVDSHDVERRREHWSQVRAIETKLSPSESRLFNPQFLFDKFIHRKTKDD
;
A
#
# COMPACT_ATOMS: atom_id res chain seq x y z
N MET A 1 17.80 5.04 24.51
CA MET A 1 18.43 3.72 24.31
C MET A 1 19.29 3.33 25.49
N ILE A 2 20.42 4.01 25.76
CA ILE A 2 21.32 3.66 26.88
C ILE A 2 20.58 3.65 28.23
N CYS A 3 19.75 4.64 28.54
CA CYS A 3 18.98 4.65 29.79
C CYS A 3 17.99 3.48 29.92
N PHE A 4 17.40 3.01 28.81
CA PHE A 4 16.50 1.86 28.80
C PHE A 4 17.27 0.55 29.01
N LEU A 5 18.42 0.39 28.36
CA LEU A 5 19.31 -0.75 28.58
C LEU A 5 19.90 -0.76 30.00
N LEU A 6 20.20 0.42 30.56
CA LEU A 6 20.61 0.55 31.96
C LEU A 6 19.49 0.15 32.92
N TYR A 7 18.25 0.54 32.65
CA TYR A 7 17.10 0.10 33.44
C TYR A 7 16.95 -1.44 33.42
N GLU A 8 17.03 -2.06 32.23
CA GLU A 8 16.97 -3.52 32.10
C GLU A 8 18.14 -4.21 32.81
N ALA A 9 19.36 -3.67 32.70
CA ALA A 9 20.55 -4.22 33.36
C ALA A 9 20.51 -4.10 34.89
N LEU A 10 19.81 -3.11 35.43
CA LEU A 10 19.64 -2.88 36.87
C LEU A 10 18.37 -3.54 37.44
N SER A 11 17.50 -4.07 36.57
CA SER A 11 16.30 -4.78 37.00
C SER A 11 16.67 -6.18 37.51
N PRO A 12 16.01 -6.68 38.57
CA PRO A 12 16.28 -8.02 39.08
C PRO A 12 16.00 -9.07 37.99
N PRO A 13 16.83 -10.14 37.91
CA PRO A 13 16.61 -11.22 36.96
C PRO A 13 15.32 -11.96 37.32
N TYR A 14 14.48 -12.22 36.33
CA TYR A 14 13.35 -13.15 36.48
C TYR A 14 13.87 -14.58 36.27
N GLU A 15 13.30 -15.56 36.96
CA GLU A 15 13.70 -16.96 36.79
C GLU A 15 13.12 -17.61 35.51
N ASP A 16 12.06 -17.03 34.93
CA ASP A 16 11.45 -17.56 33.71
C ASP A 16 12.26 -17.20 32.45
N MET A 17 12.78 -18.24 31.79
CA MET A 17 13.52 -18.12 30.54
C MET A 17 12.68 -17.53 29.41
N VAL A 18 11.38 -17.85 29.36
CA VAL A 18 10.49 -17.38 28.28
C VAL A 18 10.31 -15.86 28.38
N ASP A 19 9.97 -15.35 29.56
CA ASP A 19 9.81 -13.92 29.77
C ASP A 19 11.12 -13.14 29.63
N ASN A 20 12.26 -13.70 30.08
CA ASN A 20 13.58 -13.11 29.83
C ASN A 20 13.88 -13.02 28.33
N THR A 21 13.54 -14.05 27.56
CA THR A 21 13.72 -14.07 26.10
C THR A 21 12.86 -13.01 25.42
N LYS A 22 11.58 -12.88 25.81
CA LYS A 22 10.69 -11.84 25.29
C LYS A 22 11.23 -10.43 25.57
N ARG A 23 11.67 -10.16 26.80
CA ARG A 23 12.25 -8.87 27.18
C ARG A 23 13.52 -8.55 26.39
N GLY A 24 14.42 -9.53 26.26
CA GLY A 24 15.65 -9.40 25.48
C GLY A 24 15.37 -9.10 24.00
N LEU A 25 14.37 -9.76 23.40
CA LEU A 25 13.95 -9.52 22.03
C LEU A 25 13.35 -8.12 21.86
N VAL A 26 12.44 -7.71 22.76
CA VAL A 26 11.84 -6.35 22.76
C VAL A 26 12.93 -5.29 22.89
N ALA A 27 13.89 -5.46 23.79
CA ALA A 27 15.00 -4.52 23.96
C ALA A 27 15.87 -4.43 22.70
N SER A 28 16.21 -5.58 22.09
CA SER A 28 17.03 -5.65 20.88
C SER A 28 16.36 -4.98 19.69
N VAL A 29 15.08 -5.30 19.45
CA VAL A 29 14.27 -4.69 18.38
C VAL A 29 14.08 -3.19 18.62
N SER A 30 13.82 -2.77 19.85
CA SER A 30 13.67 -1.35 20.20
C SER A 30 14.96 -0.57 19.96
N ALA A 31 16.12 -1.14 20.31
CA ALA A 31 17.43 -0.54 20.04
C ALA A 31 17.69 -0.42 18.53
N PHE A 32 17.39 -1.48 17.76
CA PHE A 32 17.49 -1.46 16.30
C PHE A 32 16.61 -0.37 15.66
N ILE A 33 15.35 -0.26 16.11
CA ILE A 33 14.42 0.76 15.63
C ILE A 33 14.93 2.17 15.94
N LEU A 34 15.33 2.43 17.18
CA LEU A 34 15.83 3.74 17.60
C LEU A 34 17.07 4.14 16.79
N LEU A 35 18.05 3.24 16.67
CA LEU A 35 19.24 3.49 15.86
C LEU A 35 18.86 3.72 14.40
N GLY A 36 18.02 2.84 13.83
CA GLY A 36 17.53 2.93 12.45
C GLY A 36 16.90 4.27 12.12
N VAL A 37 16.04 4.80 13.00
CA VAL A 37 15.41 6.14 12.82
C VAL A 37 16.45 7.26 12.77
N THR A 38 17.53 7.16 13.55
CA THR A 38 18.56 8.21 13.60
C THR A 38 19.47 8.20 12.37
N VAL A 39 19.85 7.03 11.87
CA VAL A 39 20.83 6.89 10.77
C VAL A 39 20.22 6.89 9.38
N THR A 40 18.95 6.49 9.26
CA THR A 40 18.29 6.34 7.96
C THR A 40 18.02 7.72 7.34
N PRO A 41 18.37 7.94 6.05
CA PRO A 41 18.08 9.22 5.40
C PRO A 41 16.57 9.40 5.20
N ASP A 42 16.11 10.63 4.99
CA ASP A 42 14.70 10.91 4.75
C ASP A 42 14.18 10.28 3.45
N GLY A 43 12.91 9.84 3.47
CA GLY A 43 12.18 9.42 2.27
C GLY A 43 11.44 10.57 1.57
N PRO A 44 10.58 10.25 0.60
CA PRO A 44 9.82 11.25 -0.16
C PRO A 44 8.79 12.01 0.71
N PHE A 45 8.27 11.37 1.77
CA PHE A 45 7.33 12.01 2.67
C PHE A 45 8.04 12.71 3.84
N LYS A 46 7.65 13.97 4.09
CA LYS A 46 8.23 14.82 5.15
C LYS A 46 7.30 15.08 6.33
N ARG A 47 5.99 15.15 6.09
CA ARG A 47 4.97 15.45 7.12
C ARG A 47 4.26 14.17 7.57
N PRO A 48 3.84 14.06 8.84
CA PRO A 48 3.89 15.11 9.87
C PRO A 48 5.29 15.38 10.43
N HIS A 49 6.20 14.40 10.39
CA HIS A 49 7.63 14.59 10.70
C HIS A 49 8.49 13.54 9.98
N PRO A 50 9.72 13.85 9.49
CA PRO A 50 10.54 12.88 8.77
C PRO A 50 10.89 11.63 9.60
N ALA A 51 11.08 11.80 10.92
CA ALA A 51 11.34 10.68 11.82
C ALA A 51 10.23 9.62 11.83
N ILE A 52 8.96 10.00 11.58
CA ILE A 52 7.85 9.05 11.49
C ILE A 52 8.02 8.16 10.27
N TRP A 53 8.39 8.72 9.12
CA TRP A 53 8.62 7.94 7.91
C TRP A 53 9.85 7.05 7.99
N ARG A 54 10.92 7.53 8.65
CA ARG A 54 12.07 6.68 8.96
C ARG A 54 11.67 5.54 9.90
N PHE A 55 10.88 5.82 10.93
CA PHE A 55 10.35 4.80 11.84
C PHE A 55 9.54 3.76 11.08
N THR A 56 8.57 4.18 10.28
CA THR A 56 7.75 3.31 9.43
C THR A 56 8.61 2.43 8.52
N PHE A 57 9.63 2.97 7.85
CA PHE A 57 10.55 2.19 7.02
C PHE A 57 11.32 1.13 7.83
N ILE A 58 11.81 1.47 9.03
CA ILE A 58 12.50 0.51 9.88
C ILE A 58 11.55 -0.57 10.41
N ILE A 59 10.29 -0.22 10.72
CA ILE A 59 9.27 -1.20 11.11
C ILE A 59 8.98 -2.18 9.95
N SER A 60 9.01 -1.76 8.68
CA SER A 60 8.93 -2.71 7.56
C SER A 60 10.13 -3.67 7.50
N ILE A 61 11.34 -3.23 7.87
CA ILE A 61 12.51 -4.11 7.91
C ILE A 61 12.34 -5.14 9.02
N VAL A 62 11.92 -4.71 10.21
CA VAL A 62 11.65 -5.62 11.33
C VAL A 62 10.56 -6.62 10.97
N TYR A 63 9.51 -6.17 10.29
CA TYR A 63 8.44 -7.04 9.80
C TYR A 63 8.97 -8.08 8.81
N GLU A 64 9.75 -7.67 7.81
CA GLU A 64 10.36 -8.58 6.85
C GLU A 64 11.27 -9.62 7.52
N LEU A 65 12.12 -9.20 8.47
CA LEU A 65 12.94 -10.13 9.24
C LEU A 65 12.09 -11.13 10.04
N GLY A 66 10.97 -10.66 10.59
CA GLY A 66 9.98 -11.52 11.25
C GLY A 66 9.35 -12.53 10.30
N LEU A 67 8.95 -12.11 9.09
CA LEU A 67 8.43 -12.99 8.06
C LEU A 67 9.47 -14.03 7.63
N ILE A 68 10.72 -13.63 7.41
CA ILE A 68 11.82 -14.55 7.11
C ILE A 68 11.94 -15.58 8.23
N PHE A 69 11.93 -15.16 9.51
CA PHE A 69 11.98 -16.09 10.63
C PHE A 69 10.79 -17.07 10.64
N VAL A 70 9.56 -16.57 10.43
CA VAL A 70 8.34 -17.40 10.33
C VAL A 70 8.46 -18.38 9.16
N LEU A 71 8.99 -17.96 8.02
CA LEU A 71 9.17 -18.81 6.84
C LEU A 71 10.03 -20.04 7.15
N TYR A 72 10.99 -19.98 8.08
CA TYR A 72 11.79 -21.13 8.49
C TYR A 72 11.07 -22.09 9.46
N GLN A 73 9.95 -21.69 10.05
CA GLN A 73 9.17 -22.55 10.95
C GLN A 73 8.35 -23.59 10.16
N SER A 74 7.85 -24.60 10.86
CA SER A 74 6.72 -25.40 10.38
C SER A 74 5.42 -24.61 10.59
N ALA A 75 4.35 -24.96 9.85
CA ALA A 75 3.05 -24.31 10.04
C ALA A 75 2.54 -24.45 11.48
N SER A 76 2.68 -25.64 12.09
CA SER A 76 2.33 -25.86 13.49
C SER A 76 3.20 -25.04 14.45
N GLY A 77 4.51 -24.95 14.21
CA GLY A 77 5.43 -24.14 15.00
C GLY A 77 5.08 -22.65 14.95
N ALA A 78 4.83 -22.11 13.76
CA ALA A 78 4.40 -20.73 13.57
C ALA A 78 3.10 -20.42 14.31
N ARG A 79 2.11 -21.32 14.25
CA ARG A 79 0.84 -21.19 14.98
C ARG A 79 1.03 -21.21 16.50
N GLN A 80 1.93 -22.05 17.03
CA GLN A 80 2.24 -22.05 18.46
C GLN A 80 3.01 -20.79 18.86
N LEU A 81 3.90 -20.27 18.01
CA LEU A 81 4.63 -19.03 18.28
C LEU A 81 3.69 -17.83 18.44
N LEU A 82 2.59 -17.79 17.67
CA LEU A 82 1.57 -16.76 17.81
C LEU A 82 0.91 -16.72 19.19
N LYS A 83 0.89 -17.83 19.94
CA LYS A 83 0.37 -17.86 21.32
C LYS A 83 1.18 -17.00 22.30
N HIS A 84 2.45 -16.71 21.97
CA HIS A 84 3.25 -15.78 22.76
C HIS A 84 2.86 -14.32 22.52
N ILE A 85 2.11 -14.01 21.46
CA ILE A 85 1.54 -12.69 21.18
C ILE A 85 0.15 -12.60 21.83
N ASP A 86 -0.72 -13.57 21.57
CA ASP A 86 -2.04 -13.69 22.19
C ASP A 86 -2.35 -15.17 22.46
N PRO A 87 -2.60 -15.58 23.71
CA PRO A 87 -2.90 -16.97 24.07
C PRO A 87 -4.11 -17.57 23.33
N LYS A 88 -5.02 -16.74 22.78
CA LYS A 88 -6.19 -17.19 22.02
C LYS A 88 -5.86 -17.68 20.60
N LEU A 89 -4.67 -17.36 20.08
CA LEU A 89 -4.25 -17.75 18.73
C LEU A 89 -3.81 -19.21 18.64
N GLY A 90 -3.64 -19.71 17.41
CA GLY A 90 -3.12 -21.07 17.17
C GLY A 90 -4.13 -22.18 17.48
N VAL A 91 -5.42 -21.86 17.44
CA VAL A 91 -6.54 -22.81 17.50
C VAL A 91 -7.19 -22.85 16.11
N PRO A 92 -7.52 -24.04 15.56
CA PRO A 92 -8.28 -24.13 14.32
C PRO A 92 -9.61 -23.37 14.43
N MET A 93 -9.98 -22.64 13.38
CA MET A 93 -11.25 -21.92 13.32
C MET A 93 -12.13 -22.52 12.24
N GLU A 94 -13.44 -22.56 12.49
CA GLU A 94 -14.43 -22.81 11.44
C GLU A 94 -14.51 -21.55 10.57
N GLU A 95 -14.29 -21.70 9.27
CA GLU A 95 -14.45 -20.59 8.34
C GLU A 95 -15.94 -20.35 8.07
N LYS A 96 -16.33 -19.06 8.03
CA LYS A 96 -17.71 -18.67 7.71
C LYS A 96 -17.85 -18.61 6.19
N ASP A 97 -18.74 -19.43 5.66
CA ASP A 97 -19.24 -19.34 4.28
C ASP A 97 -20.39 -18.32 4.25
N TYR A 98 -20.32 -17.35 3.34
CA TYR A 98 -21.34 -16.30 3.17
C TYR A 98 -22.27 -16.56 1.96
N GLY A 99 -22.01 -17.60 1.15
CA GLY A 99 -22.66 -17.88 -0.13
C GLY A 99 -23.87 -18.81 -0.06
N GLY A 100 -24.31 -19.20 1.14
CA GLY A 100 -25.35 -20.23 1.34
C GLY A 100 -26.74 -19.90 0.75
N SER A 101 -27.40 -18.85 1.26
CA SER A 101 -28.75 -18.42 0.82
C SER A 101 -28.69 -16.99 0.31
N CYS A 102 -28.58 -16.82 -1.01
CA CYS A 102 -28.44 -15.48 -1.61
C CYS A 102 -29.76 -14.73 -1.82
N ASN A 103 -30.83 -15.15 -1.14
CA ASN A 103 -32.12 -14.46 -1.20
C ASN A 103 -32.04 -13.16 -0.38
N LEU A 104 -32.30 -12.03 -1.05
CA LEU A 104 -32.40 -10.71 -0.39
C LEU A 104 -33.58 -10.67 0.59
N TYR A 105 -34.65 -11.40 0.28
CA TYR A 105 -35.79 -11.63 1.14
C TYR A 105 -35.98 -13.14 1.27
N ASP A 106 -35.81 -13.68 2.47
CA ASP A 106 -36.04 -15.09 2.73
C ASP A 106 -37.46 -15.32 3.26
N ASP A 107 -38.34 -15.78 2.37
CA ASP A 107 -39.71 -16.19 2.71
C ASP A 107 -39.75 -17.33 3.75
N LYS A 108 -38.65 -18.07 3.93
CA LYS A 108 -38.58 -19.23 4.86
C LYS A 108 -38.27 -18.84 6.29
N THR A 109 -37.87 -17.59 6.54
CA THR A 109 -37.54 -17.07 7.86
C THR A 109 -38.36 -15.80 8.16
N PRO A 110 -39.68 -15.92 8.43
CA PRO A 110 -40.58 -14.75 8.52
C PRO A 110 -40.24 -13.79 9.66
N ASP A 111 -39.57 -14.27 10.71
CA ASP A 111 -39.16 -13.46 11.86
C ASP A 111 -37.94 -12.58 11.57
N ASP A 112 -37.10 -12.95 10.60
CA ASP A 112 -35.99 -12.13 10.10
C ASP A 112 -35.74 -12.34 8.59
N PRO A 113 -36.63 -11.82 7.72
CA PRO A 113 -36.56 -12.09 6.28
C PRO A 113 -35.36 -11.41 5.60
N TYR A 114 -34.69 -10.47 6.27
CA TYR A 114 -33.53 -9.72 5.75
C TYR A 114 -32.21 -10.09 6.44
N HIS A 115 -32.14 -11.23 7.12
CA HIS A 115 -30.95 -11.66 7.86
C HIS A 115 -29.67 -11.64 6.99
N ASN A 116 -29.75 -12.09 5.73
CA ASN A 116 -28.61 -12.10 4.80
C ASN A 116 -28.03 -10.69 4.53
N ILE A 117 -28.88 -9.65 4.55
CA ILE A 117 -28.44 -8.27 4.36
C ILE A 117 -27.89 -7.72 5.69
N LYS A 118 -28.58 -7.96 6.80
CA LYS A 118 -28.16 -7.46 8.12
C LYS A 118 -26.81 -8.00 8.56
N ASP A 119 -26.55 -9.28 8.33
CA ASP A 119 -25.27 -9.93 8.64
C ASP A 119 -24.07 -9.27 7.92
N LYS A 120 -24.34 -8.60 6.79
CA LYS A 120 -23.32 -7.92 5.97
C LYS A 120 -23.21 -6.42 6.24
N LEU A 121 -24.21 -5.78 6.83
CA LEU A 121 -24.20 -4.33 7.04
C LEU A 121 -23.37 -3.83 8.23
N ASP A 122 -22.90 -4.71 9.13
CA ASP A 122 -22.30 -4.29 10.40
C ASP A 122 -20.85 -3.78 10.25
N LEU A 123 -19.88 -4.67 10.03
CA LEU A 123 -18.46 -4.30 9.93
C LEU A 123 -17.94 -4.25 8.49
N PHE A 124 -18.59 -4.98 7.58
CA PHE A 124 -18.09 -5.21 6.23
C PHE A 124 -18.18 -3.97 5.34
N VAL A 125 -19.35 -3.31 5.31
CA VAL A 125 -19.57 -2.05 4.57
C VAL A 125 -18.59 -0.93 4.96
N PRO A 126 -18.42 -0.57 6.24
CA PRO A 126 -17.47 0.48 6.60
C PRO A 126 -16.03 0.10 6.28
N LEU A 127 -15.63 -1.17 6.43
CA LEU A 127 -14.28 -1.60 6.07
C LEU A 127 -14.01 -1.50 4.57
N HIS A 128 -14.95 -1.91 3.71
CA HIS A 128 -14.83 -1.78 2.26
C HIS A 128 -14.78 -0.31 1.84
N PHE A 129 -15.72 0.52 2.33
CA PHE A 129 -15.76 1.94 2.01
C PHE A 129 -14.48 2.67 2.42
N PHE A 130 -14.04 2.55 3.68
CA PHE A 130 -12.82 3.21 4.15
C PHE A 130 -11.57 2.61 3.54
N GLY A 131 -11.56 1.29 3.29
CA GLY A 131 -10.50 0.60 2.59
C GLY A 131 -10.28 1.19 1.21
N TRP A 132 -11.33 1.31 0.40
CA TRP A 132 -11.25 1.90 -0.94
C TRP A 132 -10.94 3.38 -0.93
N TRP A 133 -11.50 4.14 0.02
CA TRP A 133 -11.11 5.52 0.22
C TRP A 133 -9.59 5.67 0.43
N LEU A 134 -9.00 4.87 1.32
CA LEU A 134 -7.56 4.89 1.61
C LEU A 134 -6.73 4.38 0.42
N LYS A 135 -7.16 3.31 -0.26
CA LYS A 135 -6.50 2.79 -1.47
C LYS A 135 -6.48 3.84 -2.58
N THR A 136 -7.56 4.62 -2.76
CA THR A 136 -7.60 5.71 -3.73
C THR A 136 -6.66 6.86 -3.37
N LEU A 137 -6.48 7.19 -2.08
CA LEU A 137 -5.46 8.17 -1.66
C LEU A 137 -4.03 7.73 -1.99
N LEU A 138 -3.82 6.43 -2.07
CA LEU A 138 -2.53 5.77 -2.32
C LEU A 138 -2.26 5.60 -3.83
N LEU A 139 -3.24 5.11 -4.61
CA LEU A 139 -3.14 4.89 -6.07
C LEU A 139 -3.32 6.17 -6.89
N ARG A 140 -4.11 7.12 -6.37
CA ARG A 140 -4.37 8.46 -6.93
C ARG A 140 -4.92 8.51 -8.36
N ASP A 141 -5.50 7.42 -8.84
CA ASP A 141 -6.03 7.34 -10.19
C ASP A 141 -7.38 6.60 -10.22
N TRP A 142 -8.34 7.16 -10.95
CA TRP A 142 -9.69 6.60 -11.06
C TRP A 142 -9.70 5.25 -11.75
N TRP A 143 -9.04 5.18 -12.92
CA TRP A 143 -9.07 4.00 -13.77
C TRP A 143 -8.40 2.82 -13.07
N LEU A 144 -7.22 3.04 -12.50
CA LEU A 144 -6.47 2.03 -11.77
C LEU A 144 -7.24 1.49 -10.56
N CYS A 145 -7.90 2.36 -9.80
CA CYS A 145 -8.73 1.92 -8.66
C CYS A 145 -9.87 1.00 -9.11
N TRP A 146 -10.60 1.38 -10.17
CA TRP A 146 -11.69 0.54 -10.68
C TRP A 146 -11.22 -0.78 -11.25
N VAL A 147 -10.09 -0.79 -11.98
CA VAL A 147 -9.50 -2.02 -12.49
C VAL A 147 -9.14 -2.95 -11.34
N ILE A 148 -8.43 -2.46 -10.32
CA ILE A 148 -8.08 -3.27 -9.15
C ILE A 148 -9.35 -3.75 -8.43
N SER A 149 -10.37 -2.90 -8.29
CA SER A 149 -11.63 -3.28 -7.62
C SER A 149 -12.32 -4.43 -8.34
N VAL A 150 -12.54 -4.30 -9.65
CA VAL A 150 -13.25 -5.32 -10.43
C VAL A 150 -12.43 -6.60 -10.54
N VAL A 151 -11.12 -6.49 -10.72
CA VAL A 151 -10.25 -7.68 -10.79
C VAL A 151 -10.19 -8.39 -9.44
N PHE A 152 -10.27 -7.68 -8.32
CA PHE A 152 -10.33 -8.29 -7.00
C PHE A 152 -11.63 -9.11 -6.81
N GLU A 153 -12.80 -8.58 -7.19
CA GLU A 153 -14.05 -9.38 -7.20
C GLU A 153 -13.94 -10.65 -8.05
N ILE A 154 -13.30 -10.55 -9.23
CA ILE A 154 -13.05 -11.72 -10.08
C ILE A 154 -12.10 -12.71 -9.40
N LEU A 155 -11.13 -12.24 -8.64
CA LEU A 155 -10.21 -13.09 -7.87
C LEU A 155 -10.92 -13.80 -6.72
N GLU A 156 -11.88 -13.17 -6.07
CA GLU A 156 -12.69 -13.82 -5.03
C GLU A 156 -13.50 -14.99 -5.61
N TYR A 157 -14.23 -14.77 -6.72
CA TYR A 157 -14.86 -15.86 -7.47
C TYR A 157 -13.87 -16.94 -7.93
N THR A 158 -12.67 -16.53 -8.32
CA THR A 158 -11.62 -17.45 -8.78
C THR A 158 -11.15 -18.35 -7.64
N LEU A 159 -11.11 -17.84 -6.41
CA LEU A 159 -10.46 -18.47 -5.26
C LEU A 159 -11.43 -18.95 -4.17
N GLU A 160 -12.74 -18.80 -4.35
CA GLU A 160 -13.78 -19.31 -3.44
C GLU A 160 -13.65 -20.82 -3.14
N HIS A 161 -13.16 -21.59 -4.12
CA HIS A 161 -12.91 -23.02 -3.96
C HIS A 161 -11.71 -23.34 -3.06
N GLN A 162 -10.81 -22.37 -2.82
CA GLN A 162 -9.68 -22.48 -1.91
C GLN A 162 -9.99 -21.89 -0.54
N LEU A 163 -10.70 -20.76 -0.51
CA LEU A 163 -11.06 -20.02 0.70
C LEU A 163 -12.57 -19.84 0.78
N PRO A 164 -13.28 -20.60 1.63
CA PRO A 164 -14.70 -20.42 1.94
C PRO A 164 -15.11 -18.97 2.27
N ASN A 165 -14.21 -18.18 2.84
CA ASN A 165 -14.45 -16.74 3.11
C ASN A 165 -14.74 -15.91 1.84
N PHE A 166 -14.32 -16.36 0.65
CA PHE A 166 -14.61 -15.69 -0.62
C PHE A 166 -15.91 -16.17 -1.29
N SER A 167 -16.57 -17.18 -0.73
CA SER A 167 -17.89 -17.58 -1.23
C SER A 167 -18.92 -16.60 -0.71
N GLU A 168 -19.26 -15.61 -1.54
CA GLU A 168 -20.25 -14.60 -1.25
C GLU A 168 -21.34 -14.56 -2.33
N CYS A 169 -22.40 -13.82 -2.06
CA CYS A 169 -23.53 -13.74 -2.98
C CYS A 169 -23.21 -12.86 -4.18
N TRP A 170 -23.82 -13.16 -5.34
CA TRP A 170 -23.55 -12.38 -6.56
C TRP A 170 -23.88 -10.88 -6.41
N TRP A 171 -24.90 -10.55 -5.63
CA TRP A 171 -25.28 -9.16 -5.36
C TRP A 171 -24.37 -8.51 -4.32
N ASP A 172 -23.68 -9.32 -3.50
CA ASP A 172 -22.66 -8.86 -2.55
C ASP A 172 -21.48 -8.30 -3.34
N HIS A 173 -20.82 -9.16 -4.13
CA HIS A 173 -19.71 -8.80 -5.01
C HIS A 173 -19.98 -7.58 -5.89
N TRP A 174 -21.06 -7.61 -6.68
CA TRP A 174 -21.23 -6.61 -7.75
C TRP A 174 -21.98 -5.36 -7.32
N ILE A 175 -22.99 -5.50 -6.46
CA ILE A 175 -23.82 -4.37 -6.04
C ILE A 175 -23.26 -3.77 -4.76
N MET A 176 -23.10 -4.58 -3.71
CA MET A 176 -22.69 -4.06 -2.40
C MET A 176 -21.22 -3.67 -2.39
N ASP A 177 -20.32 -4.52 -2.87
CA ASP A 177 -18.88 -4.25 -2.84
C ASP A 177 -18.45 -3.35 -3.98
N ALA A 178 -18.42 -3.87 -5.21
CA ALA A 178 -17.87 -3.14 -6.35
C ALA A 178 -18.56 -1.78 -6.58
N LEU A 179 -19.90 -1.75 -6.62
CA LEU A 179 -20.63 -0.54 -6.98
C LEU A 179 -20.82 0.41 -5.80
N VAL A 180 -21.31 -0.09 -4.65
CA VAL A 180 -21.66 0.76 -3.51
C VAL A 180 -20.44 1.06 -2.66
N CYS A 181 -19.85 0.08 -1.98
CA CYS A 181 -18.79 0.33 -1.01
C CYS A 181 -17.51 0.84 -1.69
N ASN A 182 -17.02 0.10 -2.68
CA ASN A 182 -15.78 0.38 -3.39
C ASN A 182 -15.97 1.63 -4.25
N GLY A 183 -17.03 1.69 -5.07
CA GLY A 183 -17.35 2.84 -5.91
C GLY A 183 -17.50 4.15 -5.14
N LEU A 184 -18.23 4.16 -4.01
CA LEU A 184 -18.34 5.35 -3.15
C LEU A 184 -17.03 5.70 -2.47
N GLY A 185 -16.28 4.71 -1.98
CA GLY A 185 -14.95 4.90 -1.40
C GLY A 185 -13.99 5.56 -2.39
N ILE A 186 -13.95 5.07 -3.63
CA ILE A 186 -13.15 5.62 -4.73
C ILE A 186 -13.58 7.06 -5.03
N TYR A 187 -14.88 7.31 -5.17
CA TYR A 187 -15.40 8.65 -5.42
C TYR A 187 -14.98 9.65 -4.33
N CYS A 188 -15.22 9.31 -3.06
CA CYS A 188 -14.80 10.13 -1.91
C CYS A 188 -13.28 10.32 -1.85
N GLY A 189 -12.53 9.28 -2.24
CA GLY A 189 -11.08 9.31 -2.36
C GLY A 189 -10.64 10.36 -3.36
N LEU A 190 -11.19 10.34 -4.58
CA LEU A 190 -10.92 11.33 -5.62
C LEU A 190 -11.28 12.75 -5.19
N GLN A 191 -12.40 12.96 -4.51
CA GLN A 191 -12.74 14.29 -3.99
C GLN A 191 -11.69 14.78 -2.98
N SER A 192 -11.18 13.88 -2.15
CA SER A 192 -10.10 14.17 -1.21
C SER A 192 -8.79 14.51 -1.96
N LEU A 193 -8.45 13.80 -3.04
CA LEU A 193 -7.30 14.11 -3.89
C LEU A 193 -7.40 15.52 -4.48
N LYS A 194 -8.55 15.87 -5.08
CA LYS A 194 -8.80 17.20 -5.65
C LYS A 194 -8.64 18.30 -4.60
N TYR A 195 -9.16 18.05 -3.40
CA TYR A 195 -9.00 18.97 -2.27
C TYR A 195 -7.53 19.17 -1.86
N PHE A 196 -6.69 18.13 -1.93
CA PHE A 196 -5.26 18.26 -1.61
C PHE A 196 -4.43 18.87 -2.74
N SER A 197 -4.75 18.59 -4.01
CA SER A 197 -4.08 19.17 -5.18
C SER A 197 -4.29 20.69 -5.27
N MET A 198 -5.50 21.17 -4.95
CA MET A 198 -5.82 22.61 -5.02
C MET A 198 -5.28 23.47 -3.85
N LYS A 199 -4.62 22.87 -2.85
CA LYS A 199 -4.16 23.63 -1.66
C LYS A 199 -2.81 24.31 -1.90
N THR A 200 -2.82 25.64 -1.89
CA THR A 200 -1.60 26.45 -1.75
C THR A 200 -1.12 26.45 -0.29
N TYR A 201 0.13 26.04 -0.06
CA TYR A 201 0.71 26.01 1.29
C TYR A 201 1.33 27.36 1.65
N HIS A 202 0.73 28.08 2.59
CA HIS A 202 1.32 29.29 3.16
C HIS A 202 2.23 28.95 4.35
N TRP A 203 3.52 29.19 4.21
CA TRP A 203 4.54 28.99 5.25
C TRP A 203 4.53 30.12 6.27
N ARG A 204 3.49 30.19 7.12
CA ARG A 204 3.47 31.08 8.30
C ARG A 204 3.85 30.31 9.56
N GLY A 205 4.74 30.89 10.37
CA GLY A 205 5.09 30.36 11.69
C GLY A 205 3.90 30.44 12.66
N LEU A 206 3.81 29.48 13.59
CA LEU A 206 2.74 29.41 14.60
C LEU A 206 2.63 30.69 15.45
N TRP A 207 3.76 31.37 15.68
CA TRP A 207 3.86 32.62 16.42
C TRP A 207 3.22 33.82 15.69
N ASN A 208 3.14 33.75 14.36
CA ASN A 208 2.56 34.82 13.53
C ASN A 208 1.04 34.67 13.33
N ILE A 209 0.41 33.68 13.99
CA ILE A 209 -1.03 33.45 13.92
C ILE A 209 -1.68 33.99 15.20
N PRO A 210 -2.49 35.06 15.13
CA PRO A 210 -3.00 35.72 16.32
C PRO A 210 -4.12 34.93 17.02
N THR A 211 -4.85 34.08 16.30
CA THR A 211 -6.03 33.38 16.85
C THR A 211 -5.74 31.92 17.23
N TYR A 212 -6.30 31.47 18.36
CA TYR A 212 -6.21 30.06 18.79
C TYR A 212 -6.83 29.10 17.77
N ARG A 213 -7.97 29.46 17.16
CA ARG A 213 -8.57 28.68 16.05
C ARG A 213 -7.63 28.57 14.84
N GLY A 214 -6.91 29.65 14.51
CA GLY A 214 -5.91 29.64 13.44
C GLY A 214 -4.71 28.75 13.78
N LYS A 215 -4.23 28.78 15.02
CA LYS A 215 -3.16 27.90 15.50
C LYS A 215 -3.58 26.43 15.44
N LEU A 216 -4.79 26.10 15.91
CA LEU A 216 -5.34 24.75 15.84
C LEU A 216 -5.47 24.27 14.39
N ARG A 217 -6.02 25.09 13.49
CA ARG A 217 -6.10 24.78 12.06
C ARG A 217 -4.72 24.56 11.44
N ARG A 218 -3.71 25.32 11.85
CA ARG A 218 -2.32 25.15 11.39
C ARG A 218 -1.69 23.85 11.88
N ILE A 219 -1.97 23.45 13.13
CA ILE A 219 -1.53 22.18 13.73
C ILE A 219 -2.17 21.01 12.99
N ILE A 220 -3.49 21.01 12.80
CA ILE A 220 -4.20 19.99 12.03
C ILE A 220 -3.66 19.92 10.60
N GLY A 221 -3.36 21.07 9.99
CA GLY A 221 -2.74 21.13 8.66
C GLY A 221 -1.32 20.54 8.56
N GLN A 222 -0.61 20.28 9.67
CA GLN A 222 0.68 19.58 9.63
C GLN A 222 0.54 18.07 9.36
N PHE A 223 -0.64 17.51 9.61
CA PHE A 223 -0.95 16.12 9.26
C PHE A 223 -1.31 15.94 7.79
N GLY A 224 -1.49 17.05 7.07
CA GLY A 224 -1.61 17.04 5.62
C GLY A 224 -0.26 16.83 4.93
N PRO A 225 -0.28 16.44 3.65
CA PRO A 225 0.92 16.26 2.85
C PRO A 225 1.76 17.55 2.77
N TYR A 226 3.07 17.39 2.59
CA TYR A 226 4.00 18.51 2.42
C TYR A 226 3.95 19.04 0.98
N VAL A 227 4.01 18.13 0.02
CA VAL A 227 3.74 18.32 -1.41
C VAL A 227 2.74 17.23 -1.80
N TRP A 228 1.75 17.59 -2.60
CA TRP A 228 0.83 16.62 -3.20
C TRP A 228 1.21 16.47 -4.67
N VAL A 229 1.62 15.26 -5.05
CA VAL A 229 1.96 14.93 -6.44
C VAL A 229 0.78 14.16 -7.01
N ASP A 230 0.20 14.68 -8.08
CA ASP A 230 -0.85 13.98 -8.82
C ASP A 230 -0.19 12.88 -9.67
N TYR A 231 -0.75 11.67 -9.65
CA TYR A 231 -0.19 10.55 -10.40
C TYR A 231 -0.85 10.47 -11.77
N ASP A 232 -0.04 10.62 -12.81
CA ASP A 232 -0.44 10.39 -14.19
C ASP A 232 0.30 9.16 -14.71
N TRP A 233 -0.29 7.99 -14.49
CA TRP A 233 0.35 6.70 -14.77
C TRP A 233 0.60 6.45 -16.27
N LYS A 234 -0.16 7.10 -17.16
CA LYS A 234 -0.10 6.95 -18.62
C LYS A 234 0.21 5.49 -19.08
N PRO A 235 -0.61 4.49 -18.71
CA PRO A 235 -0.30 3.06 -18.89
C PRO A 235 0.02 2.70 -20.35
N LEU A 236 -0.63 3.35 -21.31
CA LEU A 236 -0.49 3.06 -22.73
C LEU A 236 0.61 3.87 -23.43
N SER A 237 1.39 4.69 -22.71
CA SER A 237 2.35 5.60 -23.36
C SER A 237 3.57 4.89 -23.96
N THR A 238 4.01 3.78 -23.35
CA THR A 238 5.08 2.93 -23.86
C THR A 238 4.81 1.49 -23.44
N LEU A 239 5.29 0.53 -24.23
CA LEU A 239 5.14 -0.89 -23.89
C LEU A 239 5.77 -1.23 -22.52
N GLY A 240 6.91 -0.62 -22.19
CA GLY A 240 7.55 -0.80 -20.88
C GLY A 240 6.70 -0.28 -19.71
N ARG A 241 6.06 0.89 -19.87
CA ARG A 241 5.10 1.41 -18.88
C ARG A 241 3.86 0.54 -18.78
N TRP A 242 3.34 0.01 -19.89
CA TRP A 242 2.21 -0.92 -19.87
C TRP A 242 2.50 -2.16 -19.03
N PHE A 243 3.62 -2.84 -19.27
CA PHE A 243 4.02 -3.99 -18.46
C PHE A 243 4.30 -3.61 -17.00
N SER A 244 4.87 -2.43 -16.75
CA SER A 244 5.07 -1.93 -15.38
C SER A 244 3.74 -1.74 -14.65
N MET A 245 2.71 -1.22 -15.33
CA MET A 245 1.37 -1.05 -14.78
C MET A 245 0.68 -2.38 -14.49
N LEU A 246 0.79 -3.36 -15.40
CA LEU A 246 0.32 -4.73 -15.14
C LEU A 246 1.03 -5.34 -13.92
N GLY A 247 2.35 -5.12 -13.79
CA GLY A 247 3.12 -5.55 -12.62
C GLY A 247 2.67 -4.89 -11.32
N ILE A 248 2.40 -3.58 -11.33
CA ILE A 248 1.87 -2.86 -10.17
C ILE A 248 0.50 -3.42 -9.77
N ILE A 249 -0.41 -3.63 -10.72
CA ILE A 249 -1.73 -4.23 -10.47
C ILE A 249 -1.56 -5.63 -9.86
N ALA A 250 -0.70 -6.47 -10.44
CA ALA A 250 -0.47 -7.83 -9.95
C ALA A 250 0.10 -7.86 -8.53
N ILE A 251 1.10 -7.03 -8.22
CA ILE A 251 1.69 -6.95 -6.87
C ILE A 251 0.69 -6.38 -5.86
N PHE A 252 -0.14 -5.43 -6.27
CA PHE A 252 -1.19 -4.86 -5.41
C PHE A 252 -2.23 -5.92 -5.04
N LEU A 253 -2.78 -6.62 -6.03
CA LEU A 253 -3.74 -7.70 -5.83
C LEU A 253 -3.13 -8.84 -5.00
N LEU A 254 -1.86 -9.17 -5.24
CA LEU A 254 -1.14 -10.16 -4.44
C LEU A 254 -1.01 -9.74 -2.97
N ALA A 255 -0.70 -8.47 -2.69
CA ALA A 255 -0.66 -7.96 -1.31
C ALA A 255 -2.03 -8.03 -0.62
N GLU A 256 -3.11 -7.81 -1.37
CA GLU A 256 -4.49 -7.97 -0.88
C GLU A 256 -4.80 -9.44 -0.60
N LEU A 257 -4.55 -10.35 -1.54
CA LEU A 257 -4.73 -11.79 -1.35
C LEU A 257 -3.94 -12.32 -0.15
N ASN A 258 -2.68 -11.90 0.03
CA ASN A 258 -1.87 -12.27 1.19
C ASN A 258 -2.55 -11.91 2.51
N THR A 259 -3.37 -10.85 2.56
CA THR A 259 -4.13 -10.48 3.76
C THR A 259 -5.16 -11.55 4.14
N PHE A 260 -5.75 -12.23 3.16
CA PHE A 260 -6.72 -13.30 3.38
C PHE A 260 -6.03 -14.65 3.62
N TYR A 261 -5.00 -14.97 2.84
CA TYR A 261 -4.32 -16.25 2.98
C TYR A 261 -3.48 -16.33 4.25
N LEU A 262 -2.80 -15.26 4.67
CA LEU A 262 -1.98 -15.31 5.90
C LEU A 262 -2.83 -15.60 7.13
N LYS A 263 -3.97 -14.91 7.28
CA LYS A 263 -4.88 -15.15 8.41
C LYS A 263 -5.42 -16.59 8.39
N PHE A 264 -5.67 -17.13 7.20
CA PHE A 264 -6.09 -18.53 7.01
C PHE A 264 -5.00 -19.52 7.43
N VAL A 265 -3.80 -19.45 6.83
CA VAL A 265 -2.74 -20.44 7.07
C VAL A 265 -2.18 -20.38 8.50
N LEU A 266 -2.23 -19.20 9.14
CA LEU A 266 -1.75 -18.97 10.50
C LEU A 266 -2.83 -19.12 11.59
N TRP A 267 -4.09 -19.38 11.22
CA TRP A 267 -5.23 -19.44 12.14
C TRP A 267 -5.39 -18.17 12.99
N VAL A 268 -5.44 -17.02 12.31
CA VAL A 268 -5.72 -15.71 12.93
C VAL A 268 -7.14 -15.28 12.58
N GLU A 269 -7.96 -15.06 13.59
CA GLU A 269 -9.37 -14.67 13.40
C GLU A 269 -9.49 -13.38 12.58
N PRO A 270 -10.45 -13.26 11.63
CA PRO A 270 -10.62 -12.05 10.83
C PRO A 270 -10.73 -10.77 11.66
N GLY A 271 -11.45 -10.81 12.78
CA GLY A 271 -11.63 -9.70 13.71
C GLY A 271 -10.45 -9.45 14.66
N HIS A 272 -9.39 -10.27 14.61
CA HIS A 272 -8.25 -10.13 15.52
C HIS A 272 -7.46 -8.84 15.25
N TRP A 273 -7.08 -8.15 16.31
CA TRP A 273 -6.37 -6.87 16.24
C TRP A 273 -5.02 -6.95 15.48
N ALA A 274 -4.39 -8.13 15.42
CA ALA A 274 -3.16 -8.34 14.66
C ALA A 274 -3.36 -8.07 13.15
N ASN A 275 -4.51 -8.44 12.58
CA ASN A 275 -4.83 -8.14 11.19
C ASN A 275 -4.98 -6.63 10.98
N LEU A 276 -5.64 -5.94 11.92
CA LEU A 276 -5.77 -4.48 11.88
C LEU A 276 -4.40 -3.79 11.98
N VAL A 277 -3.53 -4.22 12.90
CA VAL A 277 -2.17 -3.69 13.02
C VAL A 277 -1.39 -3.88 11.73
N ARG A 278 -1.46 -5.08 11.12
CA ARG A 278 -0.82 -5.35 9.83
C ARG A 278 -1.34 -4.41 8.74
N LEU A 279 -2.65 -4.20 8.62
CA LEU A 279 -3.25 -3.27 7.66
C LEU A 279 -2.80 -1.83 7.87
N VAL A 280 -2.78 -1.37 9.14
CA VAL A 280 -2.31 -0.02 9.51
C VAL A 280 -0.83 0.19 9.17
N LEU A 281 -0.01 -0.86 9.23
CA LEU A 281 1.41 -0.80 8.85
C LEU A 281 1.63 -0.85 7.33
N ILE A 282 0.88 -1.70 6.62
CA ILE A 282 0.99 -1.84 5.16
C ILE A 282 0.59 -0.57 4.43
N LEU A 283 -0.42 0.15 4.91
CA LEU A 283 -0.91 1.36 4.26
C LEU A 283 0.20 2.43 4.04
N PRO A 284 0.96 2.88 5.06
CA PRO A 284 2.03 3.84 4.85
C PRO A 284 3.24 3.25 4.10
N TRP A 285 3.52 1.95 4.23
CA TRP A 285 4.55 1.28 3.42
C TRP A 285 4.21 1.31 1.94
N GLY A 286 2.99 0.92 1.59
CA GLY A 286 2.46 0.96 0.23
C GLY A 286 2.39 2.38 -0.32
N ALA A 287 2.04 3.37 0.50
CA ALA A 287 1.98 4.77 0.07
C ALA A 287 3.36 5.30 -0.35
N VAL A 288 4.40 5.01 0.43
CA VAL A 288 5.78 5.40 0.09
C VAL A 288 6.28 4.57 -1.10
N ALA A 289 6.03 3.25 -1.11
CA ALA A 289 6.45 2.36 -2.18
C ALA A 289 5.86 2.75 -3.54
N LEU A 290 4.56 3.05 -3.62
CA LEU A 290 3.94 3.51 -4.87
C LEU A 290 4.44 4.90 -5.29
N ARG A 291 4.69 5.80 -4.32
CA ARG A 291 5.25 7.12 -4.65
C ARG A 291 6.66 7.01 -5.26
N GLU A 292 7.46 6.09 -4.76
CA GLU A 292 8.80 5.79 -5.28
C GLU A 292 8.71 5.10 -6.65
N VAL A 293 7.80 4.14 -6.84
CA VAL A 293 7.55 3.48 -8.14
C VAL A 293 7.09 4.49 -9.19
N PHE A 294 6.12 5.34 -8.85
CA PHE A 294 5.63 6.38 -9.75
C PHE A 294 6.76 7.31 -10.19
N GLN A 295 7.62 7.74 -9.25
CA GLN A 295 8.78 8.55 -9.58
C GLN A 295 9.75 7.82 -10.51
N PHE A 296 10.05 6.55 -10.24
CA PHE A 296 10.93 5.77 -11.10
C PHE A 296 10.39 5.63 -12.52
N LEU A 297 9.07 5.53 -12.71
CA LEU A 297 8.45 5.43 -14.03
C LEU A 297 8.28 6.78 -14.73
N ASP A 298 8.19 7.88 -13.97
CA ASP A 298 7.80 9.20 -14.50
C ASP A 298 8.94 10.22 -14.60
N ASP A 299 9.85 10.24 -13.61
CA ASP A 299 10.98 11.16 -13.52
C ASP A 299 12.14 10.70 -14.42
N PRO A 300 12.45 11.41 -15.53
CA PRO A 300 13.50 10.99 -16.46
C PRO A 300 14.89 10.94 -15.85
N ASP A 301 15.10 11.61 -14.71
CA ASP A 301 16.39 11.66 -14.02
C ASP A 301 16.48 10.61 -12.89
N CYS A 302 15.40 9.88 -12.60
CA CYS A 302 15.35 8.87 -11.55
C CYS A 302 15.70 7.48 -12.09
N MET A 303 16.96 7.07 -11.90
CA MET A 303 17.44 5.75 -12.36
C MET A 303 17.43 4.67 -11.26
N LYS A 304 17.06 5.02 -10.03
CA LYS A 304 17.10 4.11 -8.87
C LYS A 304 15.70 3.75 -8.44
N PHE A 305 15.45 2.46 -8.30
CA PHE A 305 14.23 1.97 -7.68
C PHE A 305 14.23 2.28 -6.18
N GLY A 306 13.05 2.59 -5.66
CA GLY A 306 12.83 3.00 -4.28
C GLY A 306 13.25 1.97 -3.25
N ARG A 307 13.79 2.42 -2.12
CA ARG A 307 14.18 1.52 -1.02
C ARG A 307 12.97 0.91 -0.32
N GLN A 308 11.88 1.67 -0.17
CA GLN A 308 10.63 1.13 0.39
C GLN A 308 9.98 0.25 -0.67
N SER A 309 10.03 0.61 -1.95
CA SER A 309 9.50 -0.24 -3.02
C SER A 309 10.17 -1.62 -3.04
N TRP A 310 11.51 -1.69 -2.94
CA TRP A 310 12.22 -2.97 -2.82
C TRP A 310 11.81 -3.77 -1.60
N LEU A 311 11.76 -3.11 -0.43
CA LEU A 311 11.41 -3.77 0.83
C LEU A 311 9.96 -4.25 0.84
N PHE A 312 9.04 -3.45 0.31
CA PHE A 312 7.63 -3.82 0.22
C PHE A 312 7.41 -4.97 -0.76
N LEU A 313 8.13 -4.99 -1.90
CA LEU A 313 8.13 -6.13 -2.81
C LEU A 313 8.65 -7.40 -2.12
N ALA A 314 9.74 -7.31 -1.35
CA ALA A 314 10.26 -8.42 -0.57
C ALA A 314 9.21 -8.95 0.42
N ILE A 315 8.55 -8.05 1.16
CA ILE A 315 7.44 -8.41 2.07
C ILE A 315 6.35 -9.18 1.35
N VAL A 316 5.81 -8.65 0.25
CA VAL A 316 4.72 -9.31 -0.50
C VAL A 316 5.15 -10.69 -1.02
N CYS A 317 6.39 -10.82 -1.49
CA CYS A 317 6.94 -12.10 -1.93
C CYS A 317 7.14 -13.09 -0.77
N THR A 318 7.72 -12.65 0.35
CA THR A 318 7.95 -13.50 1.54
C THR A 318 6.63 -13.97 2.15
N GLU A 319 5.61 -13.10 2.19
CA GLU A 319 4.26 -13.48 2.59
C GLU A 319 3.66 -14.54 1.67
N LEU A 320 3.77 -14.38 0.35
CA LEU A 320 3.32 -15.40 -0.61
C LEU A 320 4.04 -16.74 -0.39
N LEU A 321 5.36 -16.70 -0.14
CA LEU A 321 6.13 -17.91 0.15
C LEU A 321 5.65 -18.61 1.44
N ILE A 322 5.31 -17.85 2.48
CA ILE A 322 4.72 -18.41 3.71
C ILE A 322 3.37 -19.05 3.40
N VAL A 323 2.51 -18.38 2.62
CA VAL A 323 1.20 -18.90 2.21
C VAL A 323 1.36 -20.22 1.46
N ILE A 324 2.23 -20.29 0.46
CA ILE A 324 2.47 -21.52 -0.31
C ILE A 324 3.04 -22.63 0.58
N LYS A 325 4.00 -22.30 1.45
CA LYS A 325 4.66 -23.28 2.31
C LYS A 325 3.71 -23.86 3.36
N PHE A 326 2.86 -23.02 3.96
CA PHE A 326 1.99 -23.44 5.08
C PHE A 326 0.61 -23.91 4.62
N GLY A 327 0.16 -23.46 3.45
CA GLY A 327 -1.13 -23.79 2.84
C GLY A 327 -1.01 -24.66 1.60
N TRP A 328 0.02 -25.49 1.47
CA TRP A 328 0.29 -26.29 0.27
C TRP A 328 -0.94 -27.10 -0.20
N GLU A 329 -1.63 -27.74 0.73
CA GLU A 329 -2.83 -28.52 0.43
C GLU A 329 -3.97 -27.66 -0.13
N THR A 330 -4.11 -26.42 0.34
CA THR A 330 -5.14 -25.49 -0.13
C THR A 330 -4.79 -24.87 -1.47
N VAL A 331 -3.53 -24.47 -1.66
CA VAL A 331 -3.06 -23.82 -2.90
C VAL A 331 -2.98 -24.81 -4.07
N THR A 332 -2.84 -26.11 -3.80
CA THR A 332 -2.79 -27.17 -4.82
C THR A 332 -4.16 -27.74 -5.20
N ILE A 333 -5.25 -27.24 -4.61
CA ILE A 333 -6.60 -27.58 -5.06
C ILE A 333 -6.73 -27.15 -6.54
N PRO A 334 -7.12 -28.08 -7.44
CA PRO A 334 -7.19 -27.78 -8.86
C PRO A 334 -8.29 -26.75 -9.14
N PHE A 335 -7.97 -25.75 -9.94
CA PHE A 335 -8.93 -24.75 -10.37
C PHE A 335 -10.07 -25.40 -11.18
N PRO A 336 -11.33 -25.06 -10.91
CA PRO A 336 -12.45 -25.51 -11.72
C PRO A 336 -12.32 -25.11 -13.20
N SER A 337 -12.80 -25.94 -14.12
CA SER A 337 -12.62 -25.73 -15.57
C SER A 337 -13.20 -24.40 -16.07
N TYR A 338 -14.29 -23.91 -15.46
CA TYR A 338 -14.88 -22.61 -15.80
C TYR A 338 -13.94 -21.44 -15.45
N VAL A 339 -13.25 -21.52 -14.31
CA VAL A 339 -12.25 -20.53 -13.87
C VAL A 339 -11.05 -20.52 -14.81
N VAL A 340 -10.54 -21.70 -15.17
CA VAL A 340 -9.42 -21.82 -16.12
C VAL A 340 -9.80 -21.20 -17.48
N THR A 341 -11.00 -21.50 -17.97
CA THR A 341 -11.49 -20.97 -19.25
C THR A 341 -11.65 -19.45 -19.21
N LEU A 342 -12.17 -18.90 -18.11
CA LEU A 342 -12.29 -17.46 -17.87
C LEU A 342 -10.92 -16.77 -17.97
N TRP A 343 -9.93 -17.24 -17.22
CA TRP A 343 -8.59 -16.63 -17.20
C TRP A 343 -7.85 -16.78 -18.53
N MET A 344 -8.01 -17.90 -19.23
CA MET A 344 -7.49 -18.05 -20.59
C MET A 344 -8.10 -17.03 -21.56
N GLY A 345 -9.40 -16.76 -21.44
CA GLY A 345 -10.08 -15.71 -22.20
C GLY A 345 -9.58 -14.31 -21.86
N ILE A 346 -9.49 -13.97 -20.57
CA ILE A 346 -8.96 -12.68 -20.09
C ILE A 346 -7.52 -12.47 -20.59
N PHE A 347 -6.67 -13.47 -20.47
CA PHE A 347 -5.28 -13.39 -20.94
C PHE A 347 -5.19 -13.20 -22.46
N LEU A 348 -5.99 -13.95 -23.22
CA LEU A 348 -6.06 -13.79 -24.67
C LEU A 348 -6.49 -12.37 -25.06
N LEU A 349 -7.55 -11.84 -24.43
CA LEU A 349 -8.02 -10.48 -24.67
C LEU A 349 -6.96 -9.43 -24.30
N LEU A 350 -6.24 -9.63 -23.19
CA LEU A 350 -5.17 -8.74 -22.77
C LEU A 350 -4.00 -8.72 -23.78
N VAL A 351 -3.62 -9.89 -24.30
CA VAL A 351 -2.60 -10.00 -25.35
C VAL A 351 -3.06 -9.34 -26.63
N LEU A 352 -4.28 -9.63 -27.10
CA LEU A 352 -4.85 -9.01 -28.30
C LEU A 352 -4.93 -7.48 -28.16
N TRP A 353 -5.37 -6.99 -27.00
CA TRP A 353 -5.41 -5.56 -26.70
C TRP A 353 -4.03 -4.92 -26.72
N THR A 354 -3.02 -5.60 -26.15
CA THR A 354 -1.63 -5.14 -26.16
C THR A 354 -1.09 -5.09 -27.59
N VAL A 355 -1.32 -6.13 -28.39
CA VAL A 355 -0.89 -6.15 -29.80
C VAL A 355 -1.57 -5.04 -30.61
N TRP A 356 -2.87 -4.87 -30.43
CA TRP A 356 -3.64 -3.83 -31.11
C TRP A 356 -3.10 -2.42 -30.82
N ASN A 357 -2.96 -2.06 -29.54
CA ASN A 357 -2.60 -0.70 -29.13
C ASN A 357 -1.14 -0.33 -29.43
N PHE A 358 -0.21 -1.29 -29.47
CA PHE A 358 1.21 -1.00 -29.63
C PHE A 358 1.78 -1.32 -31.01
N PHE A 359 1.14 -2.21 -31.79
CA PHE A 359 1.68 -2.66 -33.07
C PHE A 359 0.75 -2.42 -34.28
N ILE A 360 -0.57 -2.42 -34.09
CA ILE A 360 -1.53 -2.25 -35.20
C ILE A 360 -1.98 -0.80 -35.33
N ASP A 361 -2.47 -0.22 -34.24
CA ASP A 361 -2.94 1.18 -34.19
C ASP A 361 -2.29 1.93 -33.02
N PRO A 362 -1.02 2.35 -33.16
CA PRO A 362 -0.30 3.07 -32.12
C PRO A 362 -0.78 4.53 -31.94
N HIS A 363 -1.90 4.94 -32.55
CA HIS A 363 -2.37 6.33 -32.55
C HIS A 363 -2.90 6.83 -31.20
N THR A 364 -3.00 6.00 -30.15
CA THR A 364 -3.57 6.39 -28.86
C THR A 364 -2.71 7.37 -28.05
N PHE A 365 -1.40 7.50 -28.28
CA PHE A 365 -0.59 8.56 -27.67
C PHE A 365 0.59 8.96 -28.58
N LYS A 366 0.46 10.05 -29.34
CA LYS A 366 1.65 10.74 -29.86
C LYS A 366 2.44 11.23 -28.64
N VAL A 367 3.62 10.66 -28.40
CA VAL A 367 4.56 11.19 -27.41
C VAL A 367 4.85 12.63 -27.82
N ASP A 368 4.30 13.57 -27.07
CA ASP A 368 4.59 14.99 -27.24
C ASP A 368 6.11 15.15 -27.09
N SER A 369 6.76 15.74 -28.10
CA SER A 369 8.21 15.90 -28.12
C SER A 369 8.73 16.70 -26.91
N HIS A 370 7.85 17.47 -26.26
CA HIS A 370 8.15 18.23 -25.05
C HIS A 370 7.70 17.54 -23.75
N ASP A 371 7.16 16.31 -23.79
CA ASP A 371 6.67 15.63 -22.58
C ASP A 371 7.80 15.34 -21.60
N VAL A 372 8.98 14.93 -22.12
CA VAL A 372 10.14 14.61 -21.29
C VAL A 372 10.65 15.87 -20.57
N GLU A 373 10.75 17.00 -21.27
CA GLU A 373 11.13 18.28 -20.68
C GLU A 373 10.11 18.74 -19.63
N ARG A 374 8.81 18.67 -19.93
CA ARG A 374 7.76 19.02 -18.94
C ARG A 374 7.84 18.16 -17.68
N ARG A 375 8.02 16.85 -17.83
CA ARG A 375 8.18 15.95 -16.67
C ARG A 375 9.44 16.28 -15.88
N ARG A 376 10.57 16.51 -16.56
CA ARG A 376 11.81 16.93 -15.90
C ARG A 376 11.62 18.25 -15.13
N GLU A 377 10.93 19.22 -15.71
CA GLU A 377 10.60 20.48 -15.03
C GLU A 377 9.70 20.24 -13.82
N HIS A 378 8.64 19.45 -13.96
CA HIS A 378 7.75 19.09 -12.86
C HIS A 378 8.51 18.46 -11.69
N TRP A 379 9.32 17.43 -11.96
CA TRP A 379 10.12 16.75 -10.94
C TRP A 379 11.21 17.64 -10.35
N SER A 380 11.77 18.58 -11.12
CA SER A 380 12.69 19.59 -10.59
C SER A 380 12.01 20.52 -9.58
N GLN A 381 10.74 20.90 -9.83
CA GLN A 381 9.95 21.72 -8.90
C GLN A 381 9.62 20.93 -7.63
N VAL A 382 9.18 19.67 -7.77
CA VAL A 382 8.90 18.78 -6.64
C VAL A 382 10.15 18.63 -5.75
N ARG A 383 11.31 18.32 -6.34
CA ARG A 383 12.58 18.19 -5.60
C ARG A 383 13.01 19.50 -4.93
N ALA A 384 12.85 20.64 -5.59
CA ALA A 384 13.16 21.95 -5.00
C ALA A 384 12.32 22.20 -3.74
N ILE A 385 11.01 21.92 -3.81
CA ILE A 385 10.11 22.09 -2.66
C ILE A 385 10.47 21.12 -1.54
N GLU A 386 10.75 19.85 -1.85
CA GLU A 386 11.14 18.80 -0.89
C GLU A 386 12.47 19.10 -0.18
N THR A 387 13.44 19.69 -0.89
CA THR A 387 14.78 20.02 -0.36
C THR A 387 14.87 21.42 0.26
N LYS A 388 13.79 22.22 0.19
CA LYS A 388 13.75 23.66 0.55
C LYS A 388 14.73 24.54 -0.23
N LEU A 389 15.29 24.05 -1.33
CA LEU A 389 16.01 24.91 -2.28
C LEU A 389 14.97 25.76 -3.00
N SER A 390 15.19 27.05 -3.08
CA SER A 390 14.34 27.90 -3.90
C SER A 390 14.39 27.42 -5.37
N PRO A 391 13.31 27.51 -6.16
CA PRO A 391 13.32 27.09 -7.57
C PRO A 391 14.36 27.83 -8.45
N SER A 392 14.91 28.93 -7.97
CA SER A 392 16.04 29.65 -8.58
C SER A 392 17.39 29.02 -8.28
N GLU A 393 17.55 28.33 -7.15
CA GLU A 393 18.78 27.63 -6.76
C GLU A 393 18.92 26.28 -7.47
N SER A 394 17.82 25.63 -7.86
CA SER A 394 17.88 24.40 -8.66
C SER A 394 18.38 24.64 -10.10
N ARG A 395 18.10 25.82 -10.68
CA ARG A 395 18.64 26.22 -11.99
C ARG A 395 20.15 26.48 -11.97
N LEU A 396 20.70 26.87 -10.82
CA LEU A 396 22.15 27.07 -10.65
C LEU A 396 22.96 25.76 -10.69
N PHE A 397 22.33 24.61 -10.46
CA PHE A 397 22.96 23.29 -10.54
C PHE A 397 22.82 22.62 -11.91
N ASN A 398 22.21 23.29 -12.90
CA ASN A 398 22.25 22.83 -14.28
C ASN A 398 23.63 23.17 -14.88
N PRO A 399 24.47 22.18 -15.28
CA PRO A 399 25.77 22.45 -15.88
C PRO A 399 25.69 23.38 -17.09
N GLN A 400 24.59 23.28 -17.86
CA GLN A 400 24.31 24.13 -19.02
C GLN A 400 24.14 25.60 -18.61
N PHE A 401 23.43 25.88 -17.51
CA PHE A 401 23.19 27.24 -17.03
C PHE A 401 24.46 27.89 -16.46
N LEU A 402 25.33 27.10 -15.81
CA LEU A 402 26.66 27.56 -15.40
C LEU A 402 27.55 27.87 -16.61
N PHE A 403 27.48 27.05 -17.66
CA PHE A 403 28.20 27.27 -18.91
C PHE A 403 27.74 28.55 -19.62
N ASP A 404 26.43 28.76 -19.78
CA ASP A 404 25.87 29.95 -20.41
C ASP A 404 26.21 31.24 -19.65
N LYS A 405 26.21 31.18 -18.31
CA LYS A 405 26.60 32.32 -17.47
C LYS A 405 28.10 32.61 -17.53
N PHE A 406 28.94 31.60 -17.76
CA PHE A 406 30.37 31.78 -18.02
C PHE A 406 30.64 32.36 -19.41
N ILE A 407 29.90 31.92 -20.44
CA ILE A 407 30.03 32.43 -21.80
C ILE A 407 29.57 33.89 -21.89
N HIS A 408 28.43 34.25 -21.27
CA HIS A 408 27.94 35.63 -21.24
C HIS A 408 28.78 36.59 -20.38
N ARG A 409 29.59 36.07 -19.44
CA ARG A 409 30.56 36.89 -18.71
C ARG A 409 31.81 37.20 -19.55
N LYS A 410 32.14 36.35 -20.52
CA LYS A 410 33.33 36.52 -21.38
C LYS A 410 33.08 37.46 -22.57
N THR A 411 31.84 37.75 -22.92
CA THR A 411 31.47 38.62 -24.06
C THR A 411 31.11 40.06 -23.64
N LYS A 412 31.42 40.46 -22.41
CA LYS A 412 31.11 41.81 -21.89
C LYS A 412 32.33 42.64 -21.44
N ASP A 413 33.53 42.08 -21.61
CA ASP A 413 34.81 42.73 -21.26
C ASP A 413 35.71 42.92 -22.51
N ASP A 414 35.12 43.25 -23.67
CA ASP A 414 35.82 43.83 -24.83
C ASP A 414 35.14 45.13 -25.26
#